data_AF-A0A7X7JZM1-F1
#
_entry.id   AF-A0A7X7JZM1-F1
#
_cell.length_a   1.000
_cell.length_b   1.000
_cell.length_c   1.000
_cell.angle_alpha   90.00
_cell.angle_beta   90.00
_cell.angle_gamma   90.00
#
_symmetry.space_group_name_H-M   'P 1'
#
loop_
_entity.id
_entity.type
_entity.pdbx_description
1 polymer ?
#
loop_
_entity_poly.entity_id
_entity_poly.type
_entity_poly.pdbx_seq_one_letter_code
_entity_poly.pdbx_strand_id
1 'polypeptide(L)' 'IFPALALFPGGEVRIHTAQGSNQPTDLYWGRLSPAWSTGELVTLRDAAGTVVDTYVVPENSTSQP' A
#
# COMPACT_ATOMS: atom_id res chain seq x y z
N ILE A 1 7.66 -5.73 4.85
CA ILE A 1 7.16 -6.46 6.04
C ILE A 1 6.36 -5.47 6.87
N PHE A 2 5.14 -5.82 7.30
CA PHE A 2 4.31 -4.96 8.14
C PHE A 2 4.79 -5.00 9.60
N PRO A 3 4.65 -3.89 10.35
CA PRO A 3 4.83 -3.92 11.80
C PRO A 3 3.73 -4.75 12.46
N ALA A 4 3.87 -5.00 13.76
CA ALA A 4 2.80 -5.63 14.54
C ALA A 4 1.54 -4.75 14.49
N LEU A 5 0.50 -5.24 13.81
CA LEU A 5 -0.77 -4.56 13.61
C LEU A 5 -1.90 -5.59 13.77
N ALA A 6 -2.90 -5.25 14.57
CA ALA A 6 -4.16 -5.99 14.62
C ALA A 6 -5.20 -5.24 13.80
N LEU A 7 -5.69 -5.86 12.73
CA LEU A 7 -6.75 -5.31 11.89
C LEU A 7 -8.02 -6.12 12.11
N PHE A 8 -9.05 -5.49 12.69
CA PHE A 8 -10.35 -6.12 12.91
C PHE A 8 -11.17 -6.17 11.61
N PRO A 9 -12.17 -7.06 11.51
CA PRO A 9 -13.06 -7.10 10.36
C PRO A 9 -13.68 -5.72 10.06
N GLY A 10 -13.60 -5.30 8.79
CA GLY A 10 -14.05 -3.96 8.34
C GLY A 10 -13.11 -2.81 8.68
N GLY A 11 -11.99 -3.06 9.37
CA GLY A 11 -10.94 -2.07 9.58
C GLY A 11 -10.11 -1.80 8.33
N GLU A 12 -9.50 -0.61 8.28
CA GLU A 12 -8.62 -0.16 7.21
C GLU A 12 -7.26 0.29 7.78
N VAL A 13 -6.20 0.04 7.03
CA VAL A 13 -4.87 0.63 7.26
C VAL A 13 -4.35 1.19 5.94
N ARG A 14 -3.73 2.36 5.99
CA ARG A 14 -3.14 3.04 4.84
C ARG A 14 -1.64 2.92 4.87
N ILE A 15 -1.07 2.55 3.74
CA ILE A 15 0.38 2.42 3.57
C ILE A 15 0.86 3.55 2.67
N HIS A 16 1.60 4.46 3.26
CA HIS A 16 2.26 5.56 2.57
C HIS A 16 3.67 5.12 2.19
N THR A 17 4.02 5.23 0.91
CA THR A 17 5.37 4.88 0.46
C THR A 17 6.41 5.87 0.95
N ALA A 18 6.01 7.12 1.16
CA ALA A 18 6.87 8.23 1.52
C ALA A 18 7.39 8.15 2.96
N GLN A 19 8.24 9.12 3.31
CA GLN A 19 8.67 9.35 4.68
C GLN A 19 7.53 9.79 5.59
N GLY A 20 7.60 9.37 6.84
CA GLY A 20 6.66 9.70 7.91
C GLY A 20 6.87 8.78 9.10
N SER A 21 6.02 8.93 10.11
CA SER A 21 6.07 8.11 11.33
C SER A 21 4.81 7.26 11.42
N ASN A 22 4.98 5.98 11.73
CA ASN A 22 3.85 5.04 11.85
C ASN A 22 2.86 5.51 12.92
N GLN A 23 1.59 5.52 12.54
CA GLN A 23 0.42 5.66 13.38
C GLN A 23 -0.42 4.38 13.29
N PRO A 24 -1.39 4.15 14.20
CA PRO A 24 -2.18 2.91 14.20
C PRO A 24 -2.88 2.59 12.86
N THR A 25 -3.31 3.61 12.12
CA THR A 25 -4.03 3.46 10.84
C THR A 25 -3.21 3.87 9.62
N ASP A 26 -2.04 4.46 9.81
CA ASP A 26 -1.23 5.06 8.74
C ASP A 26 0.23 4.66 8.94
N LEU A 27 0.71 3.77 8.08
CA LEU A 27 2.07 3.27 8.11
C LEU A 27 2.89 3.91 7.01
N TYR A 28 4.16 4.18 7.30
CA TYR A 28 5.08 4.87 6.41
C TYR A 28 6.29 3.98 6.12
N TRP A 29 6.59 3.79 4.84
CA TRP A 29 7.70 2.95 4.40
C TRP A 29 9.03 3.71 4.28
N GLY A 30 9.02 5.04 4.42
CA GLY A 30 10.28 5.80 4.51
C GLY A 30 10.99 6.00 3.17
N ARG A 31 10.33 5.79 2.03
CA ARG A 31 11.00 5.94 0.73
C ARG A 31 11.13 7.42 0.34
N LEU A 32 12.23 7.74 -0.33
CA LEU A 32 12.49 9.05 -0.92
C LEU A 32 11.81 9.23 -2.29
N SER A 33 11.37 8.14 -2.90
CA SER A 33 10.68 8.13 -4.19
C SER A 33 9.49 7.16 -4.14
N PRO A 34 8.45 7.36 -4.97
CA PRO A 34 7.31 6.46 -5.05
C PRO A 34 7.72 4.99 -5.15
N ALA A 35 6.99 4.10 -4.48
CA ALA A 35 7.30 2.67 -4.57
C ALA A 35 6.90 2.07 -5.91
N TRP A 36 5.90 2.66 -6.56
CA TRP A 36 5.29 2.15 -7.79
C TRP A 36 5.14 3.23 -8.84
N SER A 37 5.12 2.80 -10.10
CA SER A 37 4.80 3.62 -11.27
C SER A 37 3.44 3.23 -11.85
N THR A 38 2.91 4.09 -12.71
CA THR A 38 1.71 3.78 -13.51
C THR A 38 1.86 2.45 -14.27
N GLY A 39 0.80 1.65 -14.31
CA GLY A 39 0.77 0.34 -14.97
C GLY A 39 1.46 -0.77 -14.18
N GLU A 40 2.08 -0.47 -13.05
CA GLU A 40 2.77 -1.46 -12.24
C GLU A 40 1.79 -2.36 -11.45
N LEU A 41 2.09 -3.66 -11.39
CA LEU A 41 1.32 -4.62 -10.61
C LEU A 41 1.81 -4.62 -9.15
N VAL A 42 0.96 -4.15 -8.24
CA VAL A 42 1.11 -4.28 -6.80
C VAL A 42 0.58 -5.63 -6.35
N THR A 43 1.32 -6.33 -5.49
CA THR A 43 0.91 -7.63 -4.93
C THR A 43 0.94 -7.57 -3.40
N LEU A 44 -0.18 -7.89 -2.77
CA LEU A 44 -0.27 -8.11 -1.34
C LEU A 44 -0.04 -9.60 -1.04
N ARG A 45 0.89 -9.88 -0.12
CA ARG A 45 1.19 -11.24 0.34
C ARG A 45 1.00 -11.39 1.83
N ASP A 46 0.53 -12.56 2.25
CA ASP A 46 0.50 -12.94 3.66
C ASP A 46 1.90 -13.31 4.18
N ALA A 47 1.99 -13.66 5.46
CA ALA A 47 3.24 -14.04 6.11
C ALA A 47 3.86 -15.33 5.55
N ALA A 48 3.08 -16.20 4.92
CA ALA A 48 3.56 -17.41 4.25
C ALA A 48 4.03 -17.14 2.80
N GLY A 49 3.84 -15.90 2.30
CA GLY A 49 4.19 -15.50 0.94
C GLY A 49 3.08 -15.74 -0.10
N THR A 50 1.90 -16.20 0.33
CA THR A 50 0.75 -16.42 -0.54
C THR A 50 0.20 -15.09 -1.02
N VAL A 51 -0.16 -15.00 -2.31
CA VAL A 51 -0.82 -13.81 -2.84
C VAL A 51 -2.24 -13.74 -2.29
N VAL A 52 -2.54 -12.65 -1.59
CA VAL A 52 -3.87 -12.37 -1.03
C VAL A 52 -4.67 -11.49 -1.98
N ASP A 53 -4.01 -10.51 -2.60
CA ASP A 53 -4.64 -9.60 -3.55
C ASP A 53 -3.61 -8.98 -4.50
N THR A 54 -4.09 -8.43 -5.60
CA THR A 54 -3.28 -7.72 -6.60
C THR A 54 -4.00 -6.50 -7.13
N TYR A 55 -3.24 -5.44 -7.40
CA TYR A 55 -3.78 -4.19 -7.93
C TYR A 55 -2.85 -3.61 -8.99
N VAL A 56 -3.39 -3.20 -10.14
CA VAL A 56 -2.60 -2.48 -11.16
C VAL A 56 -2.75 -0.99 -10.91
N VAL A 57 -1.62 -0.29 -10.73
CA VAL A 57 -1.62 1.17 -10.56
C VAL A 57 -2.22 1.81 -11.82
N PRO A 58 -3.35 2.52 -11.70
CA PRO A 58 -4.01 3.08 -12.85
C PRO A 58 -3.19 4.21 -13.46
N GLU A 59 -3.36 4.41 -14.76
CA GLU A 59 -3.00 5.67 -15.39
C GLU A 59 -3.84 6.78 -14.74
N ASN A 60 -3.19 7.83 -14.24
CA ASN A 60 -3.91 9.05 -13.89
C ASN A 60 -4.40 9.69 -15.21
N SER A 61 -5.52 9.20 -15.73
CA SER A 61 -6.27 9.88 -16.78
C SER A 61 -6.94 11.09 -16.16
N THR A 62 -6.19 12.18 -15.93
CA THR A 62 -6.80 13.51 -15.85
C THR A 62 -7.31 13.90 -17.24
N SER A 63 -8.41 13.27 -17.63
CA SER A 63 -9.33 13.72 -18.66
C SER A 63 -10.72 13.40 -18.13
N GLN A 64 -11.13 14.17 -17.13
CA GLN A 64 -12.55 14.31 -16.80
C GLN A 64 -13.05 15.53 -17.58
N PRO A 65 -14.13 15.43 -18.38
CA PRO A 65 -14.75 16.59 -19.01
C PRO A 65 -15.36 17.55 -17.98
#